data_AF-X1EZC6-F1
#
_entry.id   AF-X1EZC6-F1
#
_cell.length_a   1.000
_cell.length_b   1.000
_cell.length_c   1.000
_cell.angle_alpha   90.00
_cell.angle_beta   90.00
_cell.angle_gamma   90.00
#
_symmetry.space_group_name_H-M   'P 1'
#
loop_
_entity.id
_entity.type
_entity.pdbx_description
1 polymer ?
#
loop_
_entity_poly.entity_id
_entity_poly.type
_entity_poly.pdbx_seq_one_letter_code
_entity_poly.pdbx_strand_id
1 'polypeptide(L)' 'LRDPNPYEPGIYMPLTRNDIQYYNPVKIILGHIHKKINLGKVYYPGSPCGLDINETGKRSFLIVNTDTLEVVEKVIDT' A
#
# COMPACT_ATOMS: atom_id res chain seq x y z
N LEU A 1 -13.48 -0.33 -17.43
CA LEU A 1 -12.91 -1.57 -16.83
C LEU A 1 -11.39 -1.40 -16.85
N ARG A 2 -10.66 -1.82 -15.81
CA ARG A 2 -9.19 -1.85 -15.86
C ARG A 2 -8.78 -3.15 -16.54
N ASP A 3 -8.09 -3.06 -17.67
CA ASP A 3 -7.50 -4.22 -18.31
C ASP A 3 -6.47 -4.85 -17.35
N PRO A 4 -6.52 -6.18 -17.13
CA PRO A 4 -5.53 -6.87 -16.32
C PRO A 4 -4.15 -6.76 -16.97
N ASN A 5 -3.13 -6.56 -16.13
CA ASN A 5 -1.74 -6.47 -16.58
C ASN A 5 -1.37 -7.77 -17.32
N PRO A 6 -0.96 -7.70 -18.60
CA PRO A 6 -0.63 -8.90 -19.39
C PRO A 6 0.57 -9.69 -18.82
N TYR A 7 1.39 -9.06 -17.97
CA TYR A 7 2.52 -9.70 -17.28
C TYR A 7 2.13 -10.40 -15.98
N GLU A 8 0.89 -10.24 -15.51
CA GLU A 8 0.35 -10.90 -14.31
C GLU A 8 -0.91 -11.70 -14.67
N PRO A 9 -0.78 -12.78 -15.47
CA PRO A 9 -1.91 -13.63 -15.81
C PRO A 9 -2.44 -14.32 -14.54
N GLY A 10 -3.71 -14.03 -14.20
CA GLY A 10 -4.39 -14.64 -13.05
C GLY A 10 -4.93 -13.61 -12.06
N ILE A 11 -4.82 -13.92 -10.76
CA ILE A 11 -5.31 -13.06 -9.68
C ILE A 11 -4.23 -12.01 -9.35
N TYR A 12 -4.48 -10.77 -9.74
CA TYR A 12 -3.58 -9.62 -9.47
C TYR A 12 -3.30 -9.41 -7.97
N MET A 13 -4.34 -9.51 -7.12
CA MET A 13 -4.20 -9.38 -5.66
C MET A 13 -5.01 -10.49 -4.98
N PRO A 14 -4.36 -11.47 -4.31
CA PRO A 14 -5.05 -12.59 -3.68
C PRO A 14 -5.74 -12.21 -2.36
N LEU A 15 -5.42 -11.04 -1.80
CA LEU A 15 -6.04 -10.52 -0.58
C LEU A 15 -7.29 -9.71 -0.92
N THR A 16 -8.42 -10.08 -0.32
CA THR A 16 -9.71 -9.43 -0.54
C THR A 16 -10.20 -8.68 0.70
N ARG A 17 -11.24 -7.86 0.52
CA ARG A 17 -11.95 -7.22 1.64
C ARG A 17 -12.53 -8.25 2.62
N ASN A 18 -12.99 -9.40 2.12
CA ASN A 18 -13.56 -10.45 2.96
C ASN A 18 -12.51 -11.02 3.90
N ASP A 19 -11.26 -11.19 3.45
CA ASP A 19 -10.17 -11.66 4.30
C ASP A 19 -9.88 -10.68 5.44
N ILE A 20 -9.86 -9.38 5.12
CA ILE A 20 -9.67 -8.29 6.10
C ILE A 20 -10.77 -8.29 7.18
N GLN A 21 -12.01 -8.54 6.77
CA GLN A 21 -13.15 -8.60 7.68
C GLN A 21 -13.13 -9.87 8.53
N TYR A 22 -12.83 -11.02 7.92
CA TYR A 22 -12.80 -12.31 8.58
C TYR A 22 -11.71 -12.39 9.66
N TYR A 23 -10.47 -12.03 9.31
CA TYR A 23 -9.35 -12.10 10.25
C TYR A 23 -9.27 -10.90 11.19
N ASN A 24 -9.92 -9.79 10.83
CA ASN A 24 -9.99 -8.55 11.59
C ASN A 24 -8.65 -8.12 12.27
N PRO A 25 -7.52 -8.06 11.54
CA PRO A 25 -6.26 -7.64 12.14
C PRO A 25 -6.31 -6.19 12.61
N VAL A 26 -5.52 -5.86 13.63
CA VAL A 26 -5.46 -4.51 14.24
C VAL A 26 -4.88 -3.47 13.27
N LYS A 27 -3.86 -3.87 12.50
CA LYS A 27 -3.17 -3.07 11.48
C LYS A 27 -2.91 -3.92 10.25
N ILE A 28 -2.99 -3.31 9.07
CA ILE A 28 -2.73 -3.97 7.80
C ILE A 28 -1.77 -3.08 7.00
N ILE A 29 -0.56 -3.56 6.78
CA ILE A 29 0.48 -2.87 6.00
C ILE A 29 0.75 -3.72 4.77
N LEU A 30 0.48 -3.18 3.59
CA LEU A 30 0.52 -3.90 2.31
C LEU A 30 1.50 -3.24 1.34
N GLY A 31 2.11 -4.05 0.50
CA GLY A 31 2.97 -3.63 -0.61
C GLY A 31 2.25 -3.71 -1.96
N HIS A 32 3.01 -3.94 -3.03
CA HIS A 32 2.51 -4.16 -4.41
C HIS A 32 1.93 -2.93 -5.12
N ILE A 33 1.16 -2.07 -4.45
CA ILE A 33 0.64 -0.82 -5.04
C ILE A 33 1.64 0.32 -4.82
N HIS A 34 2.11 0.95 -5.89
CA HIS A 34 3.10 2.04 -5.85
C HIS A 34 2.52 3.41 -5.47
N LYS A 35 1.21 3.57 -5.61
CA LYS A 35 0.50 4.75 -5.12
C LYS A 35 0.21 4.59 -3.64
N LYS A 36 0.57 5.60 -2.84
CA LYS A 36 0.23 5.61 -1.42
C LYS A 36 -1.29 5.61 -1.21
N ILE A 37 -1.76 4.79 -0.28
CA ILE A 37 -3.18 4.65 0.07
C ILE A 37 -3.29 4.49 1.58
N ASN A 38 -4.18 5.27 2.20
CA ASN A 38 -4.56 5.11 3.60
C ASN A 38 -6.09 4.96 3.67
N LEU A 39 -6.55 3.76 4.02
CA LEU A 39 -7.96 3.44 4.22
C LEU A 39 -8.15 2.82 5.61
N GLY A 40 -8.37 3.68 6.61
CA GLY A 40 -8.63 3.26 7.98
C GLY A 40 -7.43 2.50 8.57
N LYS A 41 -7.58 1.17 8.74
CA LYS A 41 -6.52 0.29 9.25
C LYS A 41 -5.61 -0.31 8.16
N VAL A 42 -5.87 -0.01 6.89
CA VAL A 42 -5.13 -0.51 5.72
C VAL A 42 -4.21 0.58 5.18
N TYR A 43 -2.92 0.28 5.10
CA TYR A 43 -1.88 1.18 4.65
C TYR A 43 -1.11 0.58 3.48
N TYR A 44 -0.96 1.37 2.42
CA TYR A 44 0.02 1.17 1.36
C TYR A 44 0.99 2.35 1.41
N PRO A 45 2.28 2.14 1.72
CA PRO A 45 3.29 3.20 1.70
C PRO A 45 3.52 3.74 0.28
N GLY A 46 3.26 2.93 -0.74
CA GLY A 46 3.66 3.23 -2.11
C GLY A 46 5.13 2.92 -2.34
N SER A 47 5.61 3.25 -3.54
CA SER A 47 7.02 3.11 -3.90
C SER A 47 7.84 4.31 -3.39
N PRO A 48 9.12 4.11 -3.00
CA PRO A 48 9.99 5.20 -2.57
C PRO A 48 10.40 6.12 -3.74
N CYS A 49 10.27 5.65 -4.98
CA CYS A 49 10.54 6.38 -6.21
C CYS A 49 9.52 6.01 -7.30
N GLY A 50 9.34 6.89 -8.29
CA GLY A 50 8.48 6.59 -9.44
C GLY A 50 9.16 5.64 -10.42
N LEU A 51 8.45 4.59 -10.84
CA LEU A 51 8.93 3.68 -11.89
C LEU A 51 8.40 4.04 -13.29
N ASP A 52 7.27 4.74 -13.34
CA ASP A 52 6.63 5.21 -14.57
C ASP A 52 6.40 6.74 -14.50
N ILE A 53 6.44 7.41 -15.65
CA ILE A 53 6.27 8.86 -15.75
C ILE A 53 4.93 9.37 -15.20
N ASN A 54 3.91 8.52 -15.20
CA ASN A 54 2.59 8.84 -14.66
C ASN A 54 2.56 8.73 -13.12
N GLU A 55 3.55 8.10 -12.50
CA GLU A 55 3.67 8.08 -11.04
C GLU A 55 4.27 9.40 -10.54
N THR A 56 3.40 10.37 -10.29
CA THR A 56 3.75 11.71 -9.83
C THR A 56 3.43 11.92 -8.33
N GLY A 57 4.02 12.96 -7.72
CA GLY A 57 3.78 13.37 -6.34
C GLY A 57 4.88 12.98 -5.36
N LYS A 58 4.74 13.47 -4.12
CA LYS A 58 5.72 13.25 -3.04
C LYS A 58 5.76 11.79 -2.62
N ARG A 59 6.97 11.27 -2.43
CA ARG A 59 7.22 9.90 -1.96
C ARG A 59 7.44 9.87 -0.46
N SER A 60 7.06 8.78 0.17
CA SER A 60 7.11 8.63 1.61
C SER A 60 7.27 7.18 2.01
N PHE A 61 7.61 6.97 3.27
CA PHE A 61 7.61 5.67 3.93
C PHE A 61 6.87 5.78 5.26
N LEU A 62 6.50 4.62 5.81
CA LEU A 62 5.80 4.52 7.08
C LEU A 62 6.77 4.11 8.17
N ILE A 63 6.73 4.81 9.30
CA ILE A 63 7.38 4.43 10.56
C ILE A 63 6.28 3.85 11.45
N VAL A 64 6.48 2.63 11.93
CA VAL A 64 5.52 1.94 12.77
C VAL A 64 6.13 1.74 14.16
N ASN A 65 5.45 2.25 15.18
CA ASN A 65 5.79 1.95 16.56
C ASN A 65 5.25 0.56 16.88
N THR A 66 6.11 -0.39 17.29
CA THR A 66 5.68 -1.78 17.54
C THR A 66 4.96 -1.98 18.87
N ASP A 67 5.12 -1.04 19.81
CA ASP A 67 4.48 -1.09 21.13
C ASP A 67 3.07 -0.48 21.09
N THR A 68 2.91 0.66 20.40
CA THR A 68 1.64 1.39 20.33
C THR A 68 0.87 1.13 19.03
N LEU A 69 1.51 0.51 18.04
CA LEU A 69 1.02 0.38 16.67
C LEU A 69 0.71 1.73 16.01
N GLU A 70 1.26 2.83 16.52
CA GLU A 70 1.17 4.12 15.84
C GLU A 70 1.89 4.07 14.48
N VAL A 71 1.33 4.74 13.47
CA VAL A 71 1.95 4.84 12.14
C VAL A 71 2.11 6.31 11.78
N VAL A 72 3.35 6.68 11.49
CA VAL A 72 3.72 8.04 11.04
C VAL A 72 4.23 7.95 9.62
N GLU A 73 3.73 8.83 8.75
CA GLU A 73 4.26 9.00 7.40
C GLU A 73 5.45 9.95 7.43
N LYS A 74 6.57 9.56 6.81
CA LYS A 74 7.73 10.43 6.59
C LYS A 74 7.98 10.61 5.11
N VAL A 75 7.92 11.85 4.65
CA VAL A 75 8.20 12.23 3.25
C VAL A 75 9.71 12.11 3.00
N ILE A 76 10.05 11.62 1.81
CA ILE A 76 11.43 11.57 1.31
C ILE A 76 11.74 12.94 0.72
N ASP A 77 12.72 13.63 1.30
CA ASP A 77 13.30 14.82 0.66
C ASP A 77 14.22 14.33 -0.46
N THR A 78 13.90 14.75 -1.68
CA THR A 78 14.64 14.39 -2.92
C THR A 78 15.16 15.64 -3.58
#